data_AF-A0A6P4IKJ6-F1
#
_entry.id   AF-A0A6P4IKJ6-F1
#
_cell.length_a   1.000
_cell.length_b   1.000
_cell.length_c   1.000
_cell.angle_alpha   90.00
_cell.angle_beta   90.00
_cell.angle_gamma   90.00
#
_symmetry.space_group_name_H-M   'P 1'
#
loop_
_entity.id
_entity.type
_entity.pdbx_description
1 polymer ?
#
loop_
_entity_poly.entity_id
_entity_poly.type
_entity_poly.pdbx_seq_one_letter_code
_entity_poly.pdbx_strand_id
1 'polypeptide(L)'
;MQELAVPQKSLIRHTYAVTIAMLVIGQIQVAVFMQIKSLKDFLARRYFLSLIQFFVSFLSIQLYVFFFHIISGKSMWVRVVVGMWTYQVNTISIMKPAMKAPYLTLAVSFVFTYWMMFISAIYGYNARHHKRGLFVSRHNVILWSERIFVVTCFGIIVCDEMANVTIEFLTLLVYTLMSNVFVVIFAASLRRPNFYHPHDLGDFILIGQLYYLNYFALYMSIVWTLDVLLDIMEWDTSFFQFFNSTTKAPTTTHILI
;
A
#
# COMPACT_ATOMS: atom_id res chain seq x y z
N MET A 1 24.93 21.06 28.97
CA MET A 1 24.55 21.45 27.60
C MET A 1 23.08 21.05 27.43
N GLN A 2 22.20 22.01 27.17
CA GLN A 2 20.77 21.77 26.96
C GLN A 2 20.57 20.98 25.65
N GLU A 3 20.21 19.71 25.76
CA GLU A 3 19.85 18.86 24.62
C GLU A 3 18.52 19.35 24.02
N LEU A 4 18.58 19.82 22.76
CA LEU A 4 17.41 20.07 21.93
C LEU A 4 16.70 18.74 21.62
N ALA A 5 15.85 18.28 22.54
CA ALA A 5 14.91 17.21 22.28
C ALA A 5 13.99 17.64 21.13
N VAL A 6 14.15 17.01 19.96
CA VAL A 6 13.26 17.25 18.82
C VAL A 6 11.83 16.89 19.29
N PRO A 7 10.88 17.84 19.32
CA PRO A 7 9.59 17.58 19.93
C PRO A 7 8.87 16.50 19.13
N GLN A 8 8.40 15.46 19.80
CA GLN A 8 7.72 14.29 19.20
C GLN A 8 6.58 14.67 18.22
N LYS A 9 5.91 15.81 18.45
CA LYS A 9 4.91 16.38 17.54
C LYS A 9 5.47 16.69 16.15
N SER A 10 6.72 17.15 16.07
CA SER A 10 7.39 17.44 14.80
C SER A 10 7.70 16.15 14.04
N LEU A 11 8.20 15.08 14.70
CA LEU A 11 8.48 13.81 14.03
C LEU A 11 7.21 13.18 13.45
N ILE A 12 6.09 13.19 14.19
CA ILE A 12 4.80 12.68 13.70
C ILE A 12 4.39 13.39 12.40
N ARG A 13 4.51 14.74 12.35
CA ARG A 13 4.17 15.51 11.14
C ARG A 13 5.08 15.14 9.97
N HIS A 14 6.38 14.93 10.21
CA HIS A 14 7.31 14.48 9.18
C HIS A 14 6.97 13.07 8.69
N THR A 15 6.63 12.14 9.59
CA THR A 15 6.19 10.79 9.23
C THR A 15 4.97 10.83 8.30
N TYR A 16 3.94 11.62 8.62
CA TYR A 16 2.77 11.78 7.74
C TYR A 16 3.13 12.41 6.40
N ALA A 17 3.94 13.47 6.38
CA ALA A 17 4.34 14.13 5.14
C ALA A 17 5.11 13.19 4.21
N VAL A 18 6.09 12.45 4.74
CA VAL A 18 6.87 11.45 4.00
C VAL A 18 5.96 10.32 3.50
N THR A 19 5.05 9.84 4.34
CA THR A 19 4.09 8.79 3.97
C THR A 19 3.20 9.23 2.80
N ILE A 20 2.64 10.44 2.87
CA ILE A 20 1.78 10.98 1.81
C ILE A 20 2.58 11.12 0.51
N ALA A 21 3.79 11.68 0.56
CA ALA A 21 4.65 11.81 -0.62
C ALA A 21 4.95 10.43 -1.25
N MET A 22 5.31 9.44 -0.44
CA MET A 22 5.56 8.06 -0.89
C MET A 22 4.31 7.40 -1.48
N LEU A 23 3.12 7.63 -0.89
CA LEU A 23 1.84 7.13 -1.40
C LEU A 23 1.50 7.72 -2.77
N VAL A 24 1.60 9.04 -2.92
CA VAL A 24 1.34 9.71 -4.20
C VAL A 24 2.27 9.16 -5.29
N ILE A 25 3.57 9.04 -4.99
CA ILE A 25 4.55 8.49 -5.94
C ILE A 25 4.19 7.03 -6.29
N GLY A 26 3.87 6.20 -5.30
CA GLY A 26 3.51 4.79 -5.52
C GLY A 26 2.22 4.63 -6.34
N GLN A 27 1.21 5.46 -6.09
CA GLN A 27 -0.05 5.47 -6.86
C GLN A 27 0.16 5.92 -8.30
N ILE A 28 0.99 6.95 -8.52
CA ILE A 28 1.38 7.39 -9.87
C ILE A 28 2.15 6.27 -10.58
N GLN A 29 3.08 5.60 -9.90
CA GLN A 29 3.79 4.45 -10.46
C GLN A 29 2.80 3.38 -10.93
N VAL A 30 1.83 2.98 -10.09
CA VAL A 30 0.80 1.99 -10.47
C VAL A 30 0.06 2.43 -11.73
N ALA A 31 -0.40 3.68 -11.79
CA ALA A 31 -1.12 4.21 -12.95
C ALA A 31 -0.27 4.19 -14.24
N VAL A 32 1.02 4.56 -14.17
CA VAL A 32 1.93 4.54 -15.32
C VAL A 32 2.22 3.12 -15.77
N PHE A 33 2.54 2.21 -14.85
CA PHE A 33 2.83 0.82 -15.17
C PHE A 33 1.63 0.08 -15.76
N MET A 34 0.41 0.46 -15.36
CA MET A 34 -0.83 -0.04 -15.96
C MET A 34 -1.07 0.41 -17.41
N GLN A 35 -0.33 1.37 -17.94
CA GLN A 35 -0.43 1.74 -19.36
C GLN A 35 0.47 0.88 -20.26
N ILE A 36 1.44 0.18 -19.67
CA ILE A 36 2.43 -0.60 -20.42
C ILE A 36 1.88 -1.99 -20.74
N LYS A 37 1.19 -2.11 -21.88
CA LYS A 37 0.53 -3.35 -22.34
C LYS A 37 1.47 -4.56 -22.38
N SER A 38 2.71 -4.38 -22.82
CA SER A 38 3.74 -5.44 -22.87
C SER A 38 4.10 -6.00 -21.49
N LEU A 39 4.02 -5.17 -20.45
CA LEU A 39 4.32 -5.58 -19.08
C LEU A 39 3.16 -6.40 -18.50
N LYS A 40 1.91 -6.05 -18.82
CA LYS A 40 0.72 -6.82 -18.44
C LYS A 40 0.78 -8.24 -19.01
N ASP A 41 1.06 -8.35 -20.30
CA ASP A 41 1.09 -9.63 -21.02
C ASP A 41 2.26 -10.51 -20.56
N PHE A 42 3.40 -9.91 -20.18
CA PHE A 42 4.56 -10.63 -19.67
C PHE A 42 4.35 -11.19 -18.27
N LEU A 43 3.69 -10.43 -17.38
CA LEU A 43 3.46 -10.83 -15.99
C LEU A 43 2.34 -11.85 -15.84
N ALA A 44 1.26 -11.70 -16.62
CA ALA A 44 0.13 -12.63 -16.60
C ALA A 44 0.54 -14.08 -16.92
N ARG A 45 1.68 -14.29 -17.59
CA ARG A 45 2.19 -15.61 -17.97
C ARG A 45 3.18 -16.24 -16.97
N ARG A 46 3.61 -15.52 -15.92
CA ARG A 46 4.73 -15.95 -15.06
C ARG A 46 4.51 -15.65 -13.57
N TYR A 47 3.51 -16.30 -12.96
CA TYR A 47 3.19 -16.23 -11.53
C TYR A 47 4.40 -16.38 -10.59
N PHE A 48 5.32 -17.31 -10.90
CA PHE A 48 6.54 -17.55 -10.10
C PHE A 48 7.42 -16.29 -9.95
N LEU A 49 7.41 -15.38 -10.93
CA LEU A 49 8.14 -14.11 -10.84
C LEU A 49 7.50 -13.12 -9.87
N SER A 50 6.19 -13.19 -9.64
CA SER A 50 5.51 -12.40 -8.61
C SER A 50 5.84 -12.94 -7.22
N LEU A 51 5.87 -14.27 -7.07
CA LEU A 51 6.21 -14.92 -5.80
C LEU A 51 7.68 -14.69 -5.38
N ILE A 52 8.63 -14.84 -6.30
CA ILE A 52 10.06 -14.53 -6.02
C ILE A 52 10.21 -13.08 -5.60
N GLN A 53 9.55 -12.15 -6.30
CA GLN A 53 9.71 -10.74 -5.99
C GLN A 53 9.06 -10.36 -4.65
N PHE A 54 7.95 -11.00 -4.31
CA PHE A 54 7.37 -10.89 -2.97
C PHE A 54 8.36 -11.40 -1.91
N PHE A 55 9.01 -12.54 -2.14
CA PHE A 55 10.02 -13.08 -1.23
C PHE A 55 11.22 -12.12 -1.06
N VAL A 56 11.71 -11.52 -2.14
CA VAL A 56 12.77 -10.50 -2.09
C VAL A 56 12.33 -9.24 -1.35
N SER A 57 11.09 -8.79 -1.55
CA SER A 57 10.50 -7.66 -0.80
C SER A 57 10.39 -7.96 0.68
N PHE A 58 9.87 -9.13 1.04
CA PHE A 58 9.77 -9.55 2.44
C PHE A 58 11.13 -9.62 3.11
N LEU A 59 12.13 -10.25 2.46
CA LEU A 59 13.50 -10.28 2.96
C LEU A 59 14.09 -8.87 3.08
N SER A 60 13.84 -7.98 2.13
CA SER A 60 14.32 -6.59 2.19
C SER A 60 13.77 -5.86 3.41
N ILE A 61 12.50 -6.06 3.77
CA ILE A 61 11.89 -5.48 4.98
C ILE A 61 12.53 -6.06 6.23
N GLN A 62 12.67 -7.39 6.31
CA GLN A 62 13.25 -8.06 7.47
C GLN A 62 14.70 -7.64 7.70
N LEU A 63 15.51 -7.59 6.63
CA LEU A 63 16.89 -7.11 6.68
C LEU A 63 16.95 -5.63 7.07
N TYR A 64 16.03 -4.80 6.58
CA TYR A 64 15.99 -3.38 6.93
C TYR A 64 15.69 -3.17 8.41
N VAL A 65 14.73 -3.91 8.98
CA VAL A 65 14.38 -3.86 10.41
C VAL A 65 15.50 -4.43 11.27
N PHE A 66 16.08 -5.57 10.88
CA PHE A 66 17.15 -6.24 11.61
C PHE A 66 18.44 -5.40 11.66
N PHE A 67 18.86 -4.85 10.52
CA PHE A 67 20.05 -4.02 10.43
C PHE A 67 19.79 -2.53 10.73
N PHE A 68 18.58 -2.18 11.19
CA PHE A 68 18.21 -0.79 11.44
C PHE A 68 19.17 -0.10 12.42
N HIS A 69 19.60 -0.79 13.48
CA HIS A 69 20.54 -0.24 14.46
C HIS A 69 21.92 0.09 13.86
N ILE A 70 22.34 -0.67 12.83
CA ILE A 70 23.58 -0.40 12.11
C ILE A 70 23.38 0.77 11.13
N ILE A 71 22.24 0.80 10.44
CA ILE A 71 21.90 1.82 9.45
C ILE A 71 21.67 3.19 10.12
N SER A 72 21.09 3.21 11.32
CA SER A 72 20.86 4.44 12.10
C SER A 72 22.15 5.07 12.61
N GLY A 73 23.28 4.34 12.60
CA GLY A 73 24.63 4.89 12.83
C GLY A 73 25.33 5.43 11.57
N LYS A 74 24.80 5.19 10.36
CA LYS A 74 25.42 5.62 9.09
C LYS A 74 25.02 7.04 8.68
N SER A 75 25.72 7.61 7.69
CA SER A 75 25.41 8.93 7.14
C SER A 75 24.00 9.01 6.54
N MET A 76 23.43 10.21 6.52
CA MET A 76 22.06 10.45 6.02
C MET A 76 21.83 9.90 4.60
N TRP A 77 22.82 10.05 3.71
CA TRP A 77 22.78 9.54 2.35
C TRP A 77 22.61 8.02 2.29
N VAL A 78 23.33 7.26 3.11
CA VAL A 78 23.22 5.80 3.15
C VAL A 78 21.83 5.39 3.62
N ARG A 79 21.25 6.07 4.62
CA ARG A 79 19.89 5.80 5.10
C ARG A 79 18.84 6.05 4.02
N VAL A 80 19.00 7.14 3.27
CA VAL A 80 18.09 7.51 2.17
C VAL A 80 18.17 6.51 1.03
N VAL A 81 19.38 6.07 0.64
CA VAL A 81 19.55 5.08 -0.45
C VAL A 81 18.96 3.72 -0.06
N VAL A 82 19.28 3.22 1.13
CA VAL A 82 18.70 1.95 1.62
C VAL A 82 17.18 2.09 1.77
N GLY A 83 16.71 3.24 2.24
CA GLY A 83 15.29 3.55 2.31
C GLY A 83 14.61 3.53 0.94
N MET A 84 15.20 4.18 -0.08
CA MET A 84 14.68 4.18 -1.44
C MET A 84 14.69 2.78 -2.07
N TRP A 85 15.74 1.99 -1.83
CA TRP A 85 15.80 0.60 -2.28
C TRP A 85 14.64 -0.21 -1.73
N THR A 86 14.49 -0.23 -0.41
CA THR A 86 13.39 -0.94 0.26
C THR A 86 12.02 -0.45 -0.22
N TYR A 87 11.87 0.87 -0.40
CA TYR A 87 10.64 1.45 -0.97
C TYR A 87 10.33 0.92 -2.36
N GLN A 88 11.29 0.96 -3.30
CA GLN A 88 11.06 0.53 -4.69
C GLN A 88 10.77 -0.97 -4.77
N VAL A 89 11.58 -1.80 -4.11
CA VAL A 89 11.40 -3.26 -4.13
C VAL A 89 10.00 -3.64 -3.61
N ASN A 90 9.57 -3.03 -2.51
CA ASN A 90 8.26 -3.31 -1.93
C ASN A 90 7.11 -2.79 -2.80
N THR A 91 7.22 -1.56 -3.30
CA THR A 91 6.17 -0.94 -4.13
C THR A 91 5.93 -1.75 -5.39
N ILE A 92 7.00 -2.20 -6.07
CA ILE A 92 6.88 -3.02 -7.28
C ILE A 92 6.24 -4.38 -6.93
N SER A 93 6.64 -5.02 -5.83
CA SER A 93 6.11 -6.35 -5.46
C SER A 93 4.61 -6.33 -5.21
N ILE A 94 4.08 -5.26 -4.62
CA ILE A 94 2.66 -5.11 -4.34
C ILE A 94 1.91 -4.64 -5.59
N MET A 95 2.51 -3.80 -6.44
CA MET A 95 1.89 -3.26 -7.66
C MET A 95 1.65 -4.32 -8.74
N LYS A 96 2.53 -5.31 -8.85
CA LYS A 96 2.54 -6.33 -9.92
C LYS A 96 1.17 -6.96 -10.21
N PRO A 97 0.39 -7.38 -9.19
CA PRO A 97 -0.93 -7.95 -9.44
C PRO A 97 -1.90 -6.92 -10.09
N ALA A 98 -2.00 -5.66 -9.64
CA ALA A 98 -3.04 -4.75 -10.16
C ALA A 98 -2.78 -4.20 -11.58
N MET A 99 -1.77 -4.67 -12.29
CA MET A 99 -1.52 -4.22 -13.67
C MET A 99 -2.70 -4.50 -14.62
N LYS A 100 -3.65 -5.37 -14.24
CA LYS A 100 -4.86 -5.72 -15.00
C LYS A 100 -6.10 -4.86 -14.67
N ALA A 101 -6.13 -4.17 -13.54
CA ALA A 101 -7.35 -3.52 -13.02
C ALA A 101 -7.87 -2.34 -13.90
N PRO A 102 -9.16 -1.98 -13.84
CA PRO A 102 -9.72 -0.82 -14.53
C PRO A 102 -9.41 0.51 -13.83
N TYR A 103 -9.39 1.63 -14.57
CA TYR A 103 -9.10 2.95 -13.99
C TYR A 103 -10.08 3.38 -12.90
N LEU A 104 -11.33 2.90 -12.96
CA LEU A 104 -12.35 3.18 -11.97
C LEU A 104 -11.96 2.65 -10.59
N THR A 105 -11.42 1.43 -10.50
CA THR A 105 -11.03 0.84 -9.21
C THR A 105 -9.85 1.59 -8.60
N LEU A 106 -8.89 2.05 -9.42
CA LEU A 106 -7.80 2.92 -8.97
C LEU A 106 -8.32 4.24 -8.37
N ALA A 107 -9.25 4.90 -9.06
CA ALA A 107 -9.81 6.17 -8.61
C ALA A 107 -10.59 6.04 -7.29
N VAL A 108 -11.44 5.02 -7.18
CA VAL A 108 -12.19 4.75 -5.94
C VAL A 108 -11.23 4.39 -4.80
N SER A 109 -10.23 3.56 -5.07
CA SER A 109 -9.24 3.16 -4.07
C SER A 109 -8.39 4.33 -3.60
N PHE A 110 -8.05 5.28 -4.49
CA PHE A 110 -7.36 6.51 -4.13
C PHE A 110 -8.18 7.30 -3.11
N VAL A 111 -9.45 7.62 -3.43
CA VAL A 111 -10.33 8.38 -2.54
C VAL A 111 -10.49 7.69 -1.19
N PHE A 112 -10.77 6.38 -1.19
CA PHE A 112 -10.97 5.62 0.03
C PHE A 112 -9.72 5.57 0.91
N THR A 113 -8.53 5.42 0.31
CA THR A 113 -7.26 5.37 1.05
C THR A 113 -6.99 6.68 1.80
N TYR A 114 -7.18 7.84 1.16
CA TYR A 114 -7.02 9.13 1.83
C TYR A 114 -8.12 9.40 2.85
N TRP A 115 -9.34 8.94 2.59
CA TRP A 115 -10.43 9.04 3.56
C TRP A 115 -10.14 8.22 4.82
N MET A 116 -9.65 6.99 4.66
CA MET A 116 -9.19 6.17 5.77
C MET A 116 -8.00 6.79 6.51
N MET A 117 -7.06 7.43 5.80
CA MET A 117 -5.97 8.17 6.43
C MET A 117 -6.48 9.33 7.28
N PHE A 118 -7.49 10.07 6.80
CA PHE A 118 -8.14 11.15 7.55
C PHE A 118 -8.83 10.64 8.82
N ILE A 119 -9.64 9.58 8.71
CA ILE A 119 -10.30 8.93 9.86
C ILE A 119 -9.26 8.44 10.87
N SER A 120 -8.20 7.79 10.39
CA SER A 120 -7.10 7.29 11.22
C SER A 120 -6.39 8.43 11.97
N ALA A 121 -6.22 9.58 11.34
CA ALA A 121 -5.62 10.77 11.95
C ALA A 121 -6.52 11.38 13.05
N ILE A 122 -7.84 11.44 12.85
CA ILE A 122 -8.80 11.90 13.87
C ILE A 122 -8.83 10.92 15.04
N TYR A 123 -8.98 9.62 14.75
CA TYR A 123 -9.01 8.59 15.77
C TYR A 123 -7.73 8.60 16.61
N GLY A 124 -6.56 8.71 15.96
CA GLY A 124 -5.29 8.81 16.66
C GLY A 124 -5.15 10.08 17.50
N TYR A 125 -5.81 11.19 17.14
CA TYR A 125 -5.87 12.39 17.99
C TYR A 125 -6.60 12.08 19.30
N ASN A 126 -7.78 11.48 19.20
CA ASN A 126 -8.64 11.18 20.33
C ASN A 126 -8.05 10.08 21.23
N ALA A 127 -7.39 9.09 20.62
CA ALA A 127 -6.78 7.96 21.31
C ALA A 127 -5.51 8.34 22.10
N ARG A 128 -4.96 9.55 21.93
CA ARG A 128 -3.73 10.01 22.62
C ARG A 128 -3.83 9.95 24.14
N HIS A 129 -5.04 10.10 24.69
CA HIS A 129 -5.29 10.08 26.13
C HIS A 129 -5.47 8.66 26.72
N HIS A 130 -5.70 7.66 25.86
CA HIS A 130 -5.96 6.29 26.29
C HIS A 130 -4.65 5.52 26.45
N LYS A 131 -4.39 4.96 27.65
CA LYS A 131 -3.15 4.25 27.97
C LYS A 131 -3.20 2.73 27.72
N ARG A 132 -4.35 2.12 27.40
CA ARG A 132 -4.50 0.64 27.28
C ARG A 132 -4.78 0.18 25.84
N GLY A 133 -4.33 -1.04 25.48
CA GLY A 133 -4.54 -1.70 24.18
C GLY A 133 -3.43 -2.71 23.81
N LEU A 134 -3.75 -3.75 23.02
CA LEU A 134 -2.84 -4.86 22.68
C LEU A 134 -1.71 -4.43 21.69
N PHE A 135 -2.00 -3.48 20.80
CA PHE A 135 -1.11 -2.96 19.75
C PHE A 135 -0.44 -1.63 20.13
N VAL A 136 -0.14 -1.47 21.41
CA VAL A 136 0.32 -0.21 21.98
C VAL A 136 1.83 -0.10 22.01
N SER A 137 2.50 -1.23 22.18
CA SER A 137 3.96 -1.32 22.15
C SER A 137 4.46 -1.11 20.72
N ARG A 138 5.50 -0.30 20.55
CA ARG A 138 6.24 -0.13 19.29
C ARG A 138 6.59 -1.48 18.67
N HIS A 139 7.17 -2.38 19.46
CA HIS A 139 7.61 -3.68 18.96
C HIS A 139 6.43 -4.49 18.40
N ASN A 140 5.30 -4.46 19.11
CA ASN A 140 4.09 -5.15 18.66
C ASN A 140 3.55 -4.53 17.37
N VAL A 141 3.51 -3.19 17.26
CA VAL A 141 3.03 -2.51 16.04
C VAL A 141 3.90 -2.86 14.83
N ILE A 142 5.22 -2.88 14.99
CA ILE A 142 6.16 -3.25 13.92
C ILE A 142 5.94 -4.71 13.50
N LEU A 143 5.91 -5.65 14.44
CA LEU A 143 5.69 -7.07 14.14
C LEU A 143 4.34 -7.33 13.47
N TRP A 144 3.28 -6.69 13.95
CA TRP A 144 1.95 -6.86 13.37
C TRP A 144 1.81 -6.19 12.02
N SER A 145 2.50 -5.06 11.80
CA SER A 145 2.61 -4.43 10.49
C SER A 145 3.22 -5.36 9.46
N GLU A 146 4.33 -6.02 9.80
CA GLU A 146 4.97 -6.98 8.91
C GLU A 146 4.07 -8.18 8.62
N ARG A 147 3.41 -8.72 9.65
CA ARG A 147 2.51 -9.88 9.50
C ARG A 147 1.30 -9.56 8.62
N ILE A 148 0.63 -8.44 8.87
CA ILE A 148 -0.55 -8.03 8.10
C ILE A 148 -0.14 -7.71 6.67
N PHE A 149 1.00 -7.04 6.48
CA PHE A 149 1.55 -6.82 5.15
C PHE A 149 1.75 -8.13 4.37
N VAL A 150 2.40 -9.12 4.99
CA VAL A 150 2.63 -10.44 4.38
C VAL A 150 1.32 -11.12 4.05
N VAL A 151 0.37 -11.14 5.00
CA VAL A 151 -0.93 -11.79 4.83
C VAL A 151 -1.72 -11.13 3.70
N THR A 152 -1.78 -9.80 3.64
CA THR A 152 -2.50 -9.07 2.59
C THR A 152 -1.85 -9.28 1.22
N CYS A 153 -0.53 -9.17 1.11
CA CYS A 153 0.15 -9.31 -0.19
C CYS A 153 0.15 -10.75 -0.70
N PHE A 154 0.46 -11.72 0.16
CA PHE A 154 0.38 -13.14 -0.20
C PHE A 154 -1.06 -13.53 -0.53
N GLY A 155 -2.02 -13.02 0.26
CA GLY A 155 -3.44 -13.15 0.01
C GLY A 155 -3.83 -12.68 -1.39
N ILE A 156 -3.47 -11.45 -1.77
CA ILE A 156 -3.73 -10.90 -3.11
C ILE A 156 -3.11 -11.77 -4.21
N ILE A 157 -1.85 -12.19 -4.04
CA ILE A 157 -1.15 -13.02 -5.04
C ILE A 157 -1.83 -14.39 -5.21
N VAL A 158 -2.18 -15.05 -4.11
CA VAL A 158 -2.86 -16.35 -4.16
C VAL A 158 -4.27 -16.20 -4.73
N CYS A 159 -4.99 -15.14 -4.36
CA CYS A 159 -6.32 -14.82 -4.86
C CYS A 159 -6.34 -14.65 -6.39
N ASP A 160 -5.40 -13.89 -6.98
CA ASP A 160 -5.29 -13.72 -8.46
C ASP A 160 -5.06 -15.07 -9.20
N GLU A 161 -4.55 -16.10 -8.51
CA GLU A 161 -4.38 -17.45 -9.09
C GLU A 161 -5.60 -18.35 -8.85
N MET A 162 -6.44 -18.05 -7.86
CA MET A 162 -7.63 -18.85 -7.58
C MET A 162 -8.68 -18.58 -8.65
N ALA A 163 -8.91 -19.54 -9.55
CA ALA A 163 -9.95 -19.48 -10.58
C ALA A 163 -11.41 -19.48 -10.06
N ASN A 164 -11.63 -19.16 -8.78
CA ASN A 164 -12.94 -19.08 -8.16
C ASN A 164 -13.18 -17.67 -7.58
N VAL A 165 -13.84 -16.86 -8.40
CA VAL A 165 -14.14 -15.43 -8.16
C VAL A 165 -14.88 -15.19 -6.83
N THR A 166 -15.76 -16.09 -6.41
CA THR A 166 -16.55 -15.92 -5.17
C THR A 166 -15.68 -16.09 -3.91
N ILE A 167 -14.78 -17.07 -3.92
CA ILE A 167 -13.84 -17.30 -2.80
C ILE A 167 -12.77 -16.21 -2.78
N GLU A 168 -12.34 -15.78 -3.97
CA GLU A 168 -11.41 -14.68 -4.16
C GLU A 168 -11.95 -13.39 -3.53
N PHE A 169 -13.18 -13.01 -3.88
CA PHE A 169 -13.85 -11.82 -3.34
C PHE A 169 -13.95 -11.86 -1.81
N LEU A 170 -14.44 -12.97 -1.24
CA LEU A 170 -14.62 -13.08 0.21
C LEU A 170 -13.28 -12.95 0.95
N THR A 171 -12.24 -13.60 0.42
CA THR A 171 -10.89 -13.58 0.98
C THR A 171 -10.28 -12.18 0.91
N LEU A 172 -10.34 -11.53 -0.25
CA LEU A 172 -9.86 -10.15 -0.45
C LEU A 172 -10.62 -9.14 0.42
N LEU A 173 -11.94 -9.32 0.58
CA LEU A 173 -12.75 -8.48 1.45
C LEU A 173 -12.29 -8.57 2.92
N VAL A 174 -12.03 -9.78 3.42
CA VAL A 174 -11.52 -9.99 4.78
C VAL A 174 -10.16 -9.32 4.96
N TYR A 175 -9.25 -9.46 3.99
CA TYR A 175 -7.94 -8.81 4.05
C TYR A 175 -8.03 -7.28 3.99
N THR A 176 -8.92 -6.74 3.16
CA THR A 176 -9.20 -5.31 3.09
C THR A 176 -9.74 -4.79 4.41
N LEU A 177 -10.66 -5.50 5.07
CA LEU A 177 -11.20 -5.13 6.38
C LEU A 177 -10.13 -5.19 7.48
N MET A 178 -9.32 -6.25 7.51
CA MET A 178 -8.22 -6.38 8.47
C MET A 178 -7.19 -5.25 8.32
N SER A 179 -6.80 -4.94 7.08
CA SER A 179 -5.86 -3.85 6.78
C SER A 179 -6.42 -2.49 7.19
N ASN A 180 -7.72 -2.25 6.93
CA ASN A 180 -8.43 -1.04 7.36
C ASN A 180 -8.39 -0.83 8.89
N VAL A 181 -8.71 -1.87 9.67
CA VAL A 181 -8.66 -1.80 11.13
C VAL A 181 -7.22 -1.53 11.59
N PHE A 182 -6.25 -2.18 10.95
CA PHE A 182 -4.85 -2.04 11.32
C PHE A 182 -4.28 -0.64 11.07
N VAL A 183 -4.56 0.00 9.93
CA VAL A 183 -4.04 1.36 9.67
C VAL A 183 -4.56 2.38 10.68
N VAL A 184 -5.80 2.22 11.16
CA VAL A 184 -6.40 3.06 12.21
C VAL A 184 -5.69 2.85 13.54
N ILE A 185 -5.43 1.59 13.91
CA ILE A 185 -4.69 1.25 15.14
C ILE A 185 -3.24 1.77 15.07
N PHE A 186 -2.56 1.58 13.94
CA PHE A 186 -1.20 2.08 13.73
C PHE A 186 -1.14 3.59 13.92
N ALA A 187 -2.07 4.34 13.30
CA ALA A 187 -2.16 5.79 13.44
C ALA A 187 -2.36 6.25 14.90
N ALA A 188 -3.16 5.51 15.66
CA ALA A 188 -3.34 5.76 17.09
C ALA A 188 -2.05 5.51 17.89
N SER A 189 -1.31 4.44 17.57
CA SER A 189 -0.06 4.11 18.24
C SER A 189 1.04 5.15 17.98
N LEU A 190 1.10 5.72 16.77
CA LEU A 190 2.08 6.78 16.42
C LEU A 190 1.99 8.03 17.28
N ARG A 191 0.81 8.34 17.82
CA ARG A 191 0.55 9.57 18.60
C ARG A 191 0.74 9.39 20.10
N ARG A 192 1.09 8.19 20.57
CA ARG A 192 1.37 7.93 21.99
C ARG A 192 2.70 8.53 22.42
N PRO A 193 2.81 9.06 23.65
CA PRO A 193 4.08 9.57 24.17
C PRO A 193 5.15 8.46 24.19
N ASN A 194 6.39 8.80 23.82
CA ASN A 194 7.56 7.90 23.77
C ASN A 194 7.50 6.77 22.71
N PHE A 195 6.64 6.88 21.69
CA PHE A 195 6.62 5.90 20.58
C PHE A 195 7.90 5.95 19.74
N TYR A 196 8.44 7.15 19.53
CA TYR A 196 9.71 7.39 18.84
C TYR A 196 10.84 7.47 19.86
N HIS A 197 11.99 6.85 19.57
CA HIS A 197 13.17 7.06 20.40
C HIS A 197 13.70 8.50 20.19
N PRO A 198 13.82 9.31 21.25
CA PRO A 198 14.24 10.71 21.13
C PRO A 198 15.68 10.88 20.64
N HIS A 199 16.51 9.84 20.74
CA HIS A 199 17.93 9.86 20.35
C HIS A 199 18.22 9.23 18.97
N ASP A 200 17.21 8.65 18.31
CA ASP A 200 17.42 7.89 17.07
C ASP A 200 16.79 8.62 15.88
N LEU A 201 17.56 9.50 15.22
CA LEU A 201 17.09 10.29 14.08
C LEU A 201 16.63 9.43 12.89
N GLY A 202 16.90 8.13 12.85
CA GLY A 202 16.40 7.23 11.81
C GLY A 202 14.96 6.74 12.01
N ASP A 203 14.40 6.92 13.21
CA ASP A 203 13.20 6.20 13.66
C ASP A 203 11.94 6.60 12.88
N PHE A 204 11.84 7.88 12.51
CA PHE A 204 10.73 8.37 11.69
C PHE A 204 10.76 7.84 10.25
N ILE A 205 11.95 7.48 9.73
CA ILE A 205 12.10 6.94 8.38
C ILE A 205 11.56 5.51 8.36
N LEU A 206 12.00 4.65 9.28
CA LEU A 206 11.53 3.26 9.38
C LEU A 206 10.02 3.20 9.62
N ILE A 207 9.55 3.95 10.62
CA ILE A 207 8.12 3.98 10.96
C ILE A 207 7.30 4.57 9.83
N GLY A 208 7.77 5.61 9.15
CA GLY A 208 7.12 6.18 7.98
C GLY A 208 7.02 5.21 6.81
N GLN A 209 8.07 4.41 6.57
CA GLN A 209 8.07 3.39 5.54
C GLN A 209 7.08 2.25 5.84
N LEU A 210 7.06 1.75 7.08
CA LEU A 210 6.08 0.74 7.49
C LEU A 210 4.66 1.29 7.39
N TYR A 211 4.44 2.52 7.81
CA TYR A 211 3.14 3.17 7.73
C TYR A 211 2.69 3.34 6.26
N TYR A 212 3.56 3.82 5.38
CA TYR A 212 3.35 3.86 3.92
C TYR A 212 2.96 2.50 3.38
N LEU A 213 3.73 1.46 3.71
CA LEU A 213 3.58 0.13 3.16
C LEU A 213 2.23 -0.49 3.51
N ASN A 214 1.71 -0.24 4.72
CA ASN A 214 0.35 -0.67 5.09
C ASN A 214 -0.74 0.09 4.34
N TYR A 215 -0.62 1.41 4.18
CA TYR A 215 -1.59 2.17 3.37
C TYR A 215 -1.54 1.79 1.89
N PHE A 216 -0.35 1.50 1.37
CA PHE A 216 -0.19 1.07 -0.01
C PHE A 216 -0.76 -0.34 -0.21
N ALA A 217 -0.51 -1.26 0.73
CA ALA A 217 -1.17 -2.57 0.73
C ALA A 217 -2.70 -2.46 0.84
N LEU A 218 -3.20 -1.54 1.68
CA LEU A 218 -4.64 -1.25 1.77
C LEU A 218 -5.19 -0.73 0.44
N TYR A 219 -4.55 0.27 -0.17
CA TYR A 219 -4.91 0.82 -1.47
C TYR A 219 -5.04 -0.31 -2.51
N MET A 220 -4.02 -1.16 -2.61
CA MET A 220 -3.98 -2.26 -3.56
C MET A 220 -5.02 -3.35 -3.25
N SER A 221 -5.27 -3.65 -1.98
CA SER A 221 -6.32 -4.59 -1.54
C SER A 221 -7.72 -4.10 -1.95
N ILE A 222 -7.98 -2.79 -1.88
CA ILE A 222 -9.25 -2.20 -2.32
C ILE A 222 -9.37 -2.27 -3.84
N VAL A 223 -8.31 -1.94 -4.58
CA VAL A 223 -8.29 -2.04 -6.06
C VAL A 223 -8.74 -3.43 -6.49
N TRP A 224 -8.15 -4.46 -5.89
CA TRP A 224 -8.45 -5.85 -6.17
C TRP A 224 -9.84 -6.30 -5.72
N THR A 225 -10.25 -5.92 -4.51
CA THR A 225 -11.60 -6.27 -4.03
C THR A 225 -12.67 -5.67 -4.94
N LEU A 226 -12.46 -4.45 -5.44
CA LEU A 226 -13.38 -3.80 -6.36
C LEU A 226 -13.32 -4.38 -7.76
N ASP A 227 -12.15 -4.80 -8.24
CA ASP A 227 -11.98 -5.46 -9.54
C ASP A 227 -12.82 -6.75 -9.60
N VAL A 228 -12.62 -7.63 -8.61
CA VAL A 228 -13.37 -8.88 -8.47
C VAL A 228 -14.87 -8.62 -8.26
N LEU A 229 -15.24 -7.56 -7.52
CA LEU A 229 -16.64 -7.18 -7.36
C LEU A 229 -17.29 -6.76 -8.69
N LEU A 230 -16.57 -6.00 -9.52
CA LEU A 230 -17.06 -5.58 -10.84
C LEU A 230 -17.20 -6.78 -11.78
N ASP A 231 -16.27 -7.73 -11.72
CA ASP A 231 -16.36 -8.99 -12.45
C ASP A 231 -17.59 -9.82 -12.01
N ILE A 232 -17.87 -9.92 -10.71
CA ILE A 232 -19.08 -10.59 -10.19
C ILE A 232 -20.36 -9.90 -10.64
N MET A 233 -20.35 -8.56 -10.70
CA MET A 233 -21.50 -7.77 -11.12
C MET A 233 -21.69 -7.74 -12.64
N GLU A 234 -20.81 -8.40 -13.42
CA GLU A 234 -20.73 -8.31 -14.88
C GLU A 234 -20.74 -6.84 -15.37
N TRP A 235 -20.20 -5.92 -14.55
CA TRP A 235 -20.27 -4.50 -14.84
C TRP A 235 -19.20 -4.18 -15.87
N ASP A 236 -19.62 -4.00 -17.12
CA ASP A 236 -18.73 -3.53 -18.18
C ASP A 236 -18.23 -2.12 -17.84
N THR A 237 -16.97 -2.03 -17.41
CA THR A 237 -16.30 -0.76 -17.07
C THR A 237 -15.93 0.07 -18.31
N SER A 238 -16.44 -0.30 -19.48
CA SER A 238 -16.39 0.41 -20.76
C SER A 238 -17.13 1.76 -20.77
N PHE A 239 -17.33 2.41 -19.62
CA PHE A 239 -17.90 3.77 -19.52
C PHE A 239 -17.09 4.81 -20.35
N PHE A 240 -15.82 4.53 -20.65
CA PHE A 240 -15.00 5.33 -21.59
C PHE A 240 -15.12 4.94 -23.07
N GLN A 241 -15.65 3.76 -23.43
CA GLN A 241 -15.98 3.46 -24.83
C GLN A 241 -17.22 4.22 -25.31
N PHE A 242 -18.14 4.58 -24.40
CA PHE A 242 -19.32 5.38 -24.74
C PHE A 242 -19.00 6.83 -25.16
N PHE A 243 -17.93 7.42 -24.62
CA PHE A 243 -17.44 8.74 -25.06
C PHE A 243 -16.61 8.71 -26.34
N ASN A 244 -16.00 7.56 -26.68
CA ASN A 244 -15.27 7.38 -27.93
C ASN A 244 -16.14 6.86 -29.09
N SER A 245 -17.31 6.26 -28.82
CA SER A 245 -18.24 5.81 -29.87
C SER A 245 -19.11 6.93 -30.42
N THR A 246 -19.25 8.05 -29.71
CA THR A 246 -20.00 9.24 -30.18
C THR A 246 -19.25 10.09 -31.21
N THR A 247 -17.99 9.76 -31.53
CA THR A 247 -17.19 10.45 -32.58
C THR A 247 -16.93 9.63 -33.84
N LYS A 248 -17.48 8.41 -33.96
CA LYS A 248 -17.44 7.66 -35.21
C LYS A 248 -18.85 7.49 -35.77
N ALA A 249 -19.17 8.37 -36.73
CA ALA A 249 -20.31 8.19 -37.62
C ALA A 249 -20.28 6.78 -38.24
N PRO A 250 -21.43 6.12 -38.42
CA PRO A 250 -21.46 4.77 -38.98
C PRO A 250 -21.15 4.83 -40.48
N THR A 251 -19.95 4.43 -40.87
CA THR A 251 -19.64 4.09 -42.26
C THR A 251 -20.43 2.84 -42.62
N THR A 252 -21.49 3.07 -43.39
CA THR A 252 -22.27 2.08 -44.14
C THR A 252 -21.30 1.23 -44.96
N THR A 253 -21.31 -0.10 -44.78
CA THR A 253 -20.70 -1.00 -45.77
C THR A 253 -21.60 -2.19 -46.03
N HIS A 254 -22.09 -2.19 -47.26
CA HIS A 254 -22.85 -3.15 -48.04
C HIS A 254 -22.83 -4.62 -47.62
N ILE A 255 -24.05 -5.18 -47.55
CA ILE A 255 -24.36 -6.60 -47.72
C ILE A 255 -23.99 -6.97 -49.17
N LEU A 256 -23.18 -8.00 -49.35
CA LEU A 256 -22.96 -8.65 -50.64
C LEU A 256 -23.48 -10.09 -50.52
N ILE A 257 -24.44 -10.38 -51.40
CA ILE A 257 -25.05 -11.68 -51.70
C ILE A 257 -23.98 -12.61 -52.28
#